data_AF-X1UD82-F1
#
_entry.id   AF-X1UD82-F1
#
_cell.length_a   1.000
_cell.length_b   1.000
_cell.length_c   1.000
_cell.angle_alpha   90.00
_cell.angle_beta   90.00
_cell.angle_gamma   90.00
#
_symmetry.space_group_name_H-M   'P 1'
#
loop_
_entity.id
_entity.type
_entity.pdbx_description
1 polymer ?
#
loop_
_entity_poly.entity_id
_entity_poly.type
_entity_poly.pdbx_seq_one_letter_code
_entity_poly.pdbx_strand_id
1 'polypeptide(L)' 'MVSALMPDDVRQLKAAGYGDEVNALLGVWAAMAIHWRRADMSDSQVWADVQIKLNELRTALRE' A
#
# COMPACT_ATOMS: atom_id res chain seq x y z
N MET A 1 12.17 13.00 7.36
CA MET A 1 11.27 11.94 7.87
C MET A 1 10.45 11.45 6.70
N VAL A 2 10.43 10.15 6.42
CA VAL A 2 9.50 9.59 5.43
C VAL A 2 8.17 9.44 6.16
N SER A 3 7.16 10.24 5.80
CA SER A 3 5.80 10.05 6.33
C SER A 3 5.24 8.76 5.75
N ALA A 4 4.57 7.96 6.58
CA ALA A 4 3.76 6.87 6.07
C ALA A 4 2.60 7.44 5.25
N LEU A 5 2.27 6.80 4.13
CA LEU A 5 1.08 7.12 3.35
C LEU A 5 -0.15 6.63 4.12
N MET A 6 -1.08 7.54 4.41
CA MET A 6 -2.32 7.26 5.14
C MET A 6 -3.53 7.19 4.19
N PRO A 7 -4.63 6.54 4.59
CA PRO A 7 -5.87 6.51 3.81
C PRO A 7 -6.37 7.89 3.35
N ASP A 8 -6.27 8.90 4.20
CA ASP A 8 -6.70 10.26 3.86
C ASP A 8 -5.82 10.90 2.77
N ASP A 9 -4.51 10.59 2.76
CA ASP A 9 -3.61 11.04 1.69
C ASP A 9 -4.01 10.42 0.35
N VAL A 10 -4.39 9.14 0.36
CA VAL A 10 -4.88 8.43 -0.84
C VAL A 10 -6.16 9.05 -1.38
N ARG A 11 -7.12 9.39 -0.49
CA ARG A 11 -8.35 10.07 -0.89
C ARG A 11 -8.08 11.44 -1.49
N GLN A 12 -7.17 12.21 -0.89
CA GLN A 12 -6.77 13.52 -1.41
C GLN A 12 -6.08 13.41 -2.78
N LEU A 13 -5.16 12.45 -2.93
CA LEU A 13 -4.48 12.20 -4.21
C LEU A 13 -5.46 11.76 -5.30
N LYS A 14 -6.42 10.88 -4.96
CA LYS A 14 -7.51 10.49 -5.86
C LYS A 14 -8.34 11.70 -6.28
N ALA A 15 -8.77 12.54 -5.32
CA ALA A 15 -9.55 13.75 -5.59
C ALA A 15 -8.78 14.75 -6.46
N ALA A 16 -7.45 14.77 -6.37
CA ALA A 16 -6.57 15.57 -7.21
C ALA A 16 -6.30 14.94 -8.60
N GLY A 17 -6.85 13.76 -8.90
CA GLY A 17 -6.74 13.10 -10.20
C GLY A 17 -5.61 12.07 -10.32
N TYR A 18 -4.85 11.80 -9.26
CA TYR A 18 -3.71 10.87 -9.26
C TYR A 18 -4.09 9.41 -8.92
N GLY A 19 -5.35 9.03 -9.18
CA GLY A 19 -5.87 7.73 -8.76
C GLY A 19 -5.13 6.55 -9.39
N ASP A 20 -4.77 6.67 -10.67
CA ASP A 20 -4.09 5.61 -11.41
C ASP A 20 -2.63 5.43 -10.97
N GLU A 21 -1.92 6.52 -10.70
CA GLU A 21 -0.55 6.51 -10.18
C GLU A 21 -0.49 5.90 -8.79
N VAL A 22 -1.44 6.28 -7.92
CA VAL A 22 -1.55 5.69 -6.57
C VAL A 22 -1.88 4.20 -6.67
N ASN A 23 -2.78 3.80 -7.57
CA ASN A 23 -3.09 2.38 -7.80
C ASN A 23 -1.84 1.60 -8.25
N ALA A 24 -1.07 2.15 -9.19
CA ALA A 24 0.16 1.54 -9.68
C ALA A 24 1.20 1.37 -8.56
N LEU A 25 1.39 2.40 -7.73
CA LEU A 25 2.29 2.38 -6.57
C LEU A 25 1.90 1.27 -5.56
N LEU A 26 0.61 1.20 -5.20
CA LEU A 26 0.08 0.15 -4.32
C LEU A 26 0.26 -1.25 -4.92
N GLY A 27 0.22 -1.37 -6.25
CA GLY A 27 0.54 -2.59 -6.98
C GLY A 27 1.99 -3.02 -6.78
N VAL A 28 2.95 -2.09 -6.95
CA VAL A 28 4.38 -2.35 -6.75
C VAL A 28 4.67 -2.79 -5.32
N TRP A 29 4.10 -2.11 -4.31
CA TRP A 29 4.31 -2.49 -2.91
C TRP A 29 3.75 -3.87 -2.58
N ALA A 30 2.58 -4.23 -3.12
CA ALA A 30 2.05 -5.58 -2.96
C ALA A 30 2.95 -6.64 -3.58
N ALA A 31 3.50 -6.38 -4.78
CA ALA A 31 4.44 -7.29 -5.42
C ALA A 31 5.74 -7.43 -4.60
N MET A 32 6.32 -6.32 -4.13
CA MET A 32 7.51 -6.33 -3.28
C MET A 32 7.30 -7.13 -2.01
N ALA A 33 6.16 -6.92 -1.35
CA ALA A 33 5.87 -7.62 -0.11
C ALA A 33 5.72 -9.14 -0.36
N ILE A 34 5.13 -9.57 -1.49
CA ILE A 34 5.09 -10.99 -1.89
C ILE A 34 6.52 -11.54 -2.09
N HIS A 35 7.40 -10.78 -2.74
CA HIS A 35 8.79 -11.18 -2.94
C HIS A 35 9.55 -11.33 -1.61
N TRP A 36 9.39 -10.39 -0.68
CA TRP A 36 10.00 -10.48 0.65
C TRP A 36 9.51 -11.69 1.42
N ARG A 37 8.20 -11.99 1.35
CA ARG A 37 7.64 -13.19 1.99
C ARG A 37 8.24 -14.48 1.41
N ARG A 38 8.43 -14.56 0.10
CA ARG A 38 9.03 -15.73 -0.56
C ARG A 38 10.52 -15.89 -0.25
N ALA A 39 11.22 -14.78 -0.05
CA ALA A 39 12.64 -14.78 0.30
C ALA A 39 12.90 -14.94 1.81
N ASP A 40 11.86 -15.16 2.62
CA ASP A 40 11.91 -15.23 4.08
C ASP A 40 12.61 -14.02 4.73
N MET A 41 12.47 -12.85 4.09
CA MET A 41 13.12 -11.61 4.50
C MET A 41 12.33 -10.84 5.57
N SER A 42 11.14 -11.31 5.91
CA SER A 42 10.24 -10.64 6.87
C SER A 42 9.49 -11.67 7.71
N ASP A 43 9.36 -11.37 9.01
CA ASP A 43 8.48 -12.11 9.91
C ASP A 43 7.05 -12.20 9.35
N SER A 44 6.37 -13.31 9.66
CA SER A 44 4.96 -13.51 9.33
C SER A 44 4.05 -12.39 9.85
N GLN A 45 4.36 -11.81 11.02
CA GLN A 45 3.60 -10.68 11.56
C GLN A 45 3.78 -9.42 10.72
N VAL A 46 5.01 -9.07 10.35
CA VAL A 46 5.31 -7.91 9.50
C VAL A 46 4.61 -8.04 8.14
N TRP A 47 4.60 -9.23 7.56
CA TRP A 47 3.87 -9.50 6.33
C TRP A 47 2.37 -9.28 6.49
N ALA A 48 1.76 -9.78 7.58
CA ALA A 48 0.34 -9.56 7.86
C ALA A 48 0.00 -8.08 8.00
N ASP A 49 0.82 -7.33 8.74
CA ASP A 49 0.64 -5.88 8.93
C ASP A 49 0.73 -5.11 7.61
N VAL A 50 1.67 -5.47 6.73
CA VAL A 50 1.79 -4.89 5.39
C VAL A 50 0.56 -5.18 4.54
N GLN A 51 0.02 -6.41 4.59
CA GLN A 51 -1.20 -6.75 3.86
C GLN A 51 -2.42 -5.96 4.36
N ILE A 52 -2.57 -5.81 5.68
CA ILE A 52 -3.64 -5.01 6.28
C ILE A 52 -3.56 -3.56 5.78
N LYS A 53 -2.39 -2.92 5.91
CA LYS A 53 -2.20 -1.53 5.47
C LYS A 53 -2.42 -1.35 3.98
N LEU A 54 -1.94 -2.26 3.13
CA LEU A 54 -2.17 -2.17 1.68
C LEU A 54 -3.67 -2.27 1.35
N ASN A 55 -4.43 -3.08 2.08
CA ASN A 55 -5.87 -3.20 1.88
C ASN A 55 -6.63 -1.95 2.36
N GLU A 56 -6.22 -1.33 3.45
CA GLU A 56 -6.76 -0.04 3.92
C GLU A 56 -6.58 1.04 2.85
N LEU A 57 -5.35 1.18 2.32
CA LEU A 57 -5.04 2.16 1.28
C LEU A 57 -5.80 1.90 -0.03
N ARG A 58 -5.95 0.63 -0.43
CA ARG A 58 -6.75 0.26 -1.61
C ARG A 58 -8.24 0.55 -1.42
N THR A 59 -8.75 0.36 -0.21
CA THR A 59 -10.15 0.70 0.12
C THR A 59 -10.37 2.19 -0.01
N ALA A 60 -9.46 2.99 0.56
CA ALA A 60 -9.50 4.45 0.46
C ALA A 60 -9.43 4.96 -0.99
N LEU A 61 -8.77 4.22 -1.89
CA LEU A 61 -8.74 4.55 -3.32
C LEU A 61 -10.05 4.22 -4.05
N ARG A 62 -10.83 3.25 -3.55
CA ARG A 62 -12.11 2.84 -4.18
C ARG A 62 -13.26 3.75 -3.78
N GLU A 63 -13.26 4.24 -2.54
CA GLU A 63 -14.19 5.28 -2.02
C GLU A 63 -14.03 6.60 -2.78
#